data_AF-G5SMM3-F1
#
_entry.id   AF-G5SMM3-F1
#
_cell.length_a   1.000
_cell.length_b   1.000
_cell.length_c   1.000
_cell.angle_alpha   90.00
_cell.angle_beta   90.00
_cell.angle_gamma   90.00
#
_symmetry.space_group_name_H-M   'P 1'
#
loop_
_entity.id
_entity.type
_entity.pdbx_description
1 polymer ?
#
loop_
_entity_poly.entity_id
_entity_poly.type
_entity_poly.pdbx_seq_one_letter_code
_entity_poly.pdbx_strand_id
1 'polypeptide(L)'
;MKKAYHIMGGLLCGACLGLAASCGQMEDEAWGNGRCDAMENAEVREGTMFLDVRLSVGDGGPSKRGNPAGGEDGDGREPGNDDENTVTGLTVFLFPNEADLNSETGRAQPVLAAYYFDGSDLSRVGTGVNVSYATKNPLDVSDLNLDQCKVLAVVNADYSGNFENGTWTTLADLRDWQTGNDLWREAADPQNIRKTNFLMSSTELVTVTDIRNSTEASPAKAVVYVERLAARVDYRTGRDVFDVVDGGQNTVGEVEITGAALVNRLDGDVNLLKHVSDDYTEEVADAAIGREKAADGGRATNWVVDAYETADKKFGDFLPKLTEDAGWEDLFSKGLPMTASNGTEWNCLGYVRENTNRIQGADELRRYATGVVFRAQYNVKADGFTEGGDIFKYGNGLYATLEAAGEAAGVPESVTVEDCAGYGITYYPKGVCYYTYWIKHADDGDDTAFGTMEYAIVRNNLYQLTVTSVSGIGDPQPGDSELTIEVAVRNWQAMDEENVDLQ
;
A
#
# COMPACT_ATOMS: atom_id res chain seq x y z
N MET A 1 -28.39 -2.73 1.59
CA MET A 1 -29.37 -1.70 2.05
C MET A 1 -28.63 -0.38 2.02
N LYS A 2 -29.00 0.55 1.13
CA LYS A 2 -28.32 1.82 0.98
C LYS A 2 -28.51 2.68 2.24
N LYS A 3 -27.41 3.17 2.81
CA LYS A 3 -27.43 4.20 3.85
C LYS A 3 -27.03 5.53 3.21
N ALA A 4 -27.86 6.55 3.38
CA ALA A 4 -27.63 7.90 2.87
C ALA A 4 -27.86 8.89 4.00
N TYR A 5 -26.94 9.85 4.14
CA TYR A 5 -26.99 10.87 5.17
C TYR A 5 -26.75 12.24 4.55
N HIS A 6 -27.53 13.24 4.98
CA HIS A 6 -27.48 14.61 4.48
C HIS A 6 -27.53 15.61 5.65
N ILE A 7 -26.88 16.76 5.51
CA ILE A 7 -27.15 17.91 6.38
C ILE A 7 -28.48 18.52 5.93
N MET A 8 -29.53 18.44 6.75
CA MET A 8 -30.75 19.22 6.53
C MET A 8 -30.43 20.71 6.77
N GLY A 9 -30.15 21.43 5.68
CA GLY A 9 -29.99 22.88 5.68
C GLY A 9 -31.30 23.56 6.07
N GLY A 10 -31.46 23.87 7.36
CA GLY A 10 -32.50 24.77 7.84
C GLY A 10 -32.32 26.15 7.20
N LEU A 11 -33.37 26.60 6.51
CA LEU A 11 -33.51 27.92 5.92
C LEU A 11 -33.16 29.02 6.95
N LEU A 12 -31.95 29.58 6.87
CA LEU A 12 -31.55 30.76 7.64
C LEU A 12 -32.17 32.00 6.99
N CYS A 13 -33.48 32.16 7.16
CA CYS A 13 -34.20 33.36 6.79
C CYS A 13 -33.93 34.42 7.86
N GLY A 14 -33.05 35.37 7.55
CA GLY A 14 -32.71 36.50 8.41
C GLY A 14 -33.95 37.29 8.80
N ALA A 15 -34.27 37.29 10.09
CA ALA A 15 -35.32 38.13 10.66
C ALA A 15 -34.88 39.61 10.61
N CYS A 16 -35.63 40.43 9.87
CA CYS A 16 -35.66 41.88 10.10
C CYS A 16 -37.12 42.28 10.37
N LEU A 17 -37.39 42.64 11.62
CA LEU A 17 -38.60 43.32 12.06
C LEU A 17 -38.70 44.72 11.41
N GLY A 18 -39.88 45.05 10.90
CA GLY A 18 -40.26 46.41 10.51
C GLY A 18 -41.77 46.53 10.30
N LEU A 19 -42.46 47.14 11.25
CA LEU A 19 -43.90 47.44 11.29
C LEU A 19 -44.38 48.28 10.08
N ALA A 20 -45.56 47.97 9.54
CA ALA A 20 -46.77 48.80 9.64
C ALA A 20 -47.86 48.37 8.63
N ALA A 21 -49.10 48.39 9.10
CA ALA A 21 -50.32 48.06 8.38
C ALA A 21 -50.71 49.09 7.32
N SER A 22 -51.34 48.64 6.23
CA SER A 22 -52.43 49.36 5.56
C SER A 22 -53.25 48.42 4.68
N CYS A 23 -54.57 48.54 4.81
CA CYS A 23 -55.64 47.82 4.11
C CYS A 23 -55.75 48.18 2.62
N GLY A 24 -56.47 47.33 1.87
CA GLY A 24 -57.16 47.65 0.61
C GLY A 24 -57.06 46.52 -0.41
N GLN A 25 -57.93 45.51 -0.32
CA GLN A 25 -59.16 45.32 -1.13
C GLN A 25 -58.93 44.86 -2.57
N MET A 26 -59.56 43.72 -2.85
CA MET A 26 -59.90 43.09 -4.12
C MET A 26 -60.47 44.08 -5.15
N GLU A 27 -60.24 43.84 -6.45
CA GLU A 27 -61.26 43.30 -7.38
C GLU A 27 -60.77 43.35 -8.85
N ASP A 28 -61.11 42.25 -9.52
CA ASP A 28 -61.59 42.13 -10.91
C ASP A 28 -60.67 42.08 -12.14
N GLU A 29 -61.06 41.08 -12.95
CA GLU A 29 -60.58 40.58 -14.22
C GLU A 29 -60.86 41.53 -15.39
N ALA A 30 -60.00 41.53 -16.42
CA ALA A 30 -60.40 41.54 -17.83
C ALA A 30 -59.22 41.34 -18.80
N TRP A 31 -59.41 40.45 -19.77
CA TRP A 31 -58.52 40.11 -20.87
C TRP A 31 -58.18 41.27 -21.82
N GLY A 32 -56.97 41.24 -22.40
CA GLY A 32 -56.59 42.02 -23.58
C GLY A 32 -55.19 41.72 -24.10
N ASN A 33 -55.10 40.98 -25.21
CA ASN A 33 -53.87 40.62 -25.95
C ASN A 33 -53.01 41.82 -26.38
N GLY A 34 -51.67 41.67 -26.32
CA GLY A 34 -50.79 42.35 -27.28
C GLY A 34 -49.35 42.63 -26.87
N ARG A 35 -48.45 41.67 -27.12
CA ARG A 35 -47.02 41.77 -27.49
C ARG A 35 -45.99 42.36 -26.50
N CYS A 36 -44.79 41.73 -26.57
CA CYS A 36 -43.45 42.10 -26.08
C CYS A 36 -43.35 42.31 -24.55
N ASP A 37 -42.53 41.61 -23.77
CA ASP A 37 -41.13 41.22 -23.93
C ASP A 37 -40.75 40.11 -22.92
N ALA A 38 -39.50 39.68 -22.99
CA ALA A 38 -38.72 39.01 -21.94
C ALA A 38 -38.84 37.47 -21.86
N MET A 39 -37.83 36.81 -22.42
CA MET A 39 -37.25 35.62 -21.81
C MET A 39 -36.92 35.95 -20.35
N GLU A 40 -37.70 35.46 -19.42
CA GLU A 40 -37.24 35.22 -18.06
C GLU A 40 -38.12 34.16 -17.40
N ASN A 41 -37.49 33.36 -16.54
CA ASN A 41 -37.97 32.14 -15.88
C ASN A 41 -37.90 30.87 -16.72
N ALA A 42 -36.65 30.45 -17.01
CA ALA A 42 -36.38 29.02 -16.98
C ALA A 42 -36.68 28.53 -15.56
N GLU A 43 -37.85 27.91 -15.39
CA GLU A 43 -38.21 27.20 -14.17
C GLU A 43 -37.07 26.25 -13.80
N VAL A 44 -36.62 26.37 -12.56
CA VAL A 44 -35.73 25.42 -11.90
C VAL A 44 -36.34 24.02 -12.07
N ARG A 45 -35.68 23.14 -12.83
CA ARG A 45 -36.03 21.72 -12.83
C ARG A 45 -35.59 21.11 -11.51
N GLU A 46 -36.49 21.10 -10.55
CA GLU A 46 -36.36 20.27 -9.35
C GLU A 46 -36.38 18.78 -9.75
N GLY A 47 -35.44 18.00 -9.24
CA GLY A 47 -35.66 16.56 -9.02
C GLY A 47 -35.04 15.54 -9.99
N THR A 48 -34.08 15.88 -10.86
CA THR A 48 -33.35 14.86 -11.63
C THR A 48 -31.85 15.13 -11.59
N MET A 49 -31.18 14.81 -10.49
CA MET A 49 -29.72 14.95 -10.40
C MET A 49 -29.14 13.62 -10.00
N PHE A 50 -28.36 13.01 -10.90
CA PHE A 50 -27.85 11.66 -10.75
C PHE A 50 -26.35 11.58 -10.98
N LEU A 51 -25.66 10.80 -10.13
CA LEU A 51 -24.21 10.55 -10.21
C LEU A 51 -23.91 9.06 -10.39
N ASP A 52 -23.15 8.68 -11.42
CA ASP A 52 -22.53 7.36 -11.57
C ASP A 52 -21.08 7.43 -11.11
N VAL A 53 -20.69 6.59 -10.14
CA VAL A 53 -19.32 6.54 -9.63
C VAL A 53 -18.63 5.29 -10.14
N ARG A 54 -17.53 5.48 -10.88
CA ARG A 54 -16.68 4.40 -11.41
C ARG A 54 -15.34 4.39 -10.69
N LEU A 55 -14.89 3.20 -10.29
CA LEU A 55 -13.58 2.99 -9.64
C LEU A 55 -12.59 2.40 -10.63
N SER A 56 -11.39 3.00 -10.70
CA SER A 56 -10.20 2.39 -11.32
C SER A 56 -9.12 2.16 -10.26
N VAL A 57 -8.53 0.97 -10.26
CA VAL A 57 -7.39 0.65 -9.38
C VAL A 57 -6.11 0.99 -10.14
N GLY A 58 -5.56 2.18 -9.87
CA GLY A 58 -4.30 2.65 -10.43
C GLY A 58 -4.37 3.47 -11.73
N ASP A 59 -3.28 4.21 -11.96
CA ASP A 59 -2.91 4.99 -13.16
C ASP A 59 -1.64 4.36 -13.78
N GLY A 60 -1.57 4.27 -15.10
CA GLY A 60 -0.63 3.47 -15.87
C GLY A 60 0.83 3.94 -15.83
N GLY A 61 1.74 2.96 -15.75
CA GLY A 61 3.19 3.19 -15.65
C GLY A 61 4.06 2.45 -16.68
N PRO A 62 5.28 2.94 -16.99
CA PRO A 62 6.16 2.40 -18.04
C PRO A 62 6.79 1.04 -17.70
N SER A 63 7.32 0.36 -18.71
CA SER A 63 7.90 -0.99 -18.61
C SER A 63 9.32 -1.05 -18.04
N LYS A 64 9.54 -1.95 -17.06
CA LYS A 64 10.76 -2.69 -16.62
C LYS A 64 12.13 -1.99 -16.71
N ARG A 65 12.84 -1.89 -15.57
CA ARG A 65 14.26 -1.52 -15.45
C ARG A 65 14.99 -2.44 -14.46
N GLY A 66 16.33 -2.40 -14.47
CA GLY A 66 17.21 -3.34 -13.72
C GLY A 66 17.58 -2.94 -12.29
N ASN A 67 17.23 -1.71 -11.88
CA ASN A 67 17.30 -1.21 -10.50
C ASN A 67 15.92 -0.65 -10.16
N PRO A 68 15.46 -0.75 -8.89
CA PRO A 68 14.15 -0.25 -8.52
C PRO A 68 14.11 1.27 -8.69
N ALA A 69 13.25 1.72 -9.60
CA ALA A 69 12.95 3.12 -9.74
C ALA A 69 11.94 3.53 -8.66
N GLY A 70 12.20 4.64 -7.98
CA GLY A 70 11.18 5.34 -7.20
C GLY A 70 10.15 6.02 -8.10
N GLY A 71 9.15 6.65 -7.48
CA GLY A 71 8.03 7.26 -8.18
C GLY A 71 6.87 6.27 -8.37
N GLU A 72 5.68 6.81 -8.67
CA GLU A 72 4.41 6.05 -8.64
C GLU A 72 4.41 4.75 -9.46
N ASP A 73 5.17 4.73 -10.55
CA ASP A 73 5.12 3.63 -11.51
C ASP A 73 6.17 2.54 -11.30
N GLY A 74 7.21 2.85 -10.53
CA GLY A 74 8.41 2.03 -10.36
C GLY A 74 8.93 1.41 -11.66
N ASP A 75 9.13 0.08 -11.63
CA ASP A 75 9.62 -0.76 -12.72
C ASP A 75 8.48 -1.36 -13.58
N GLY A 76 7.32 -0.71 -13.55
CA GLY A 76 6.14 -1.06 -14.32
C GLY A 76 5.13 -1.88 -13.57
N ARG A 77 4.11 -2.34 -14.29
CA ARG A 77 2.88 -2.82 -13.67
C ARG A 77 2.83 -4.32 -13.44
N GLU A 78 2.15 -4.73 -12.36
CA GLU A 78 1.71 -6.10 -12.12
C GLU A 78 0.26 -6.11 -11.64
N PRO A 79 -0.67 -6.75 -12.38
CA PRO A 79 -2.04 -6.90 -11.91
C PRO A 79 -2.11 -7.75 -10.65
N GLY A 80 -2.91 -7.28 -9.69
CA GLY A 80 -3.33 -8.11 -8.57
C GLY A 80 -4.20 -9.27 -9.04
N ASN A 81 -4.31 -10.30 -8.20
CA ASN A 81 -5.22 -11.43 -8.44
C ASN A 81 -6.69 -11.07 -8.09
N ASP A 82 -7.61 -12.02 -8.28
CA ASP A 82 -9.04 -11.80 -8.01
C ASP A 82 -9.33 -11.43 -6.55
N ASP A 83 -8.67 -12.07 -5.59
CA ASP A 83 -8.84 -11.77 -4.15
C ASP A 83 -8.38 -10.34 -3.83
N GLU A 84 -7.27 -9.92 -4.44
CA GLU A 84 -6.66 -8.60 -4.26
C GLU A 84 -7.45 -7.48 -4.92
N ASN A 85 -8.18 -7.77 -6.00
CA ASN A 85 -9.02 -6.84 -6.76
C ASN A 85 -10.50 -6.86 -6.33
N THR A 86 -10.84 -7.62 -5.30
CA THR A 86 -12.22 -7.76 -4.83
C THR A 86 -12.73 -6.46 -4.22
N VAL A 87 -13.88 -5.99 -4.71
CA VAL A 87 -14.62 -4.84 -4.15
C VAL A 87 -15.94 -5.32 -3.55
N THR A 88 -16.10 -5.16 -2.23
CA THR A 88 -17.29 -5.54 -1.46
C THR A 88 -18.05 -4.36 -0.87
N GLY A 89 -17.49 -3.15 -0.97
CA GLY A 89 -18.15 -1.93 -0.53
C GLY A 89 -17.48 -0.68 -1.08
N LEU A 90 -18.21 0.43 -1.06
CA LEU A 90 -17.76 1.74 -1.52
C LEU A 90 -18.42 2.84 -0.69
N THR A 91 -17.63 3.65 -0.01
CA THR A 91 -18.08 4.92 0.58
C THR A 91 -17.71 6.07 -0.35
N VAL A 92 -18.67 6.94 -0.66
CA VAL A 92 -18.49 8.14 -1.49
C VAL A 92 -18.81 9.38 -0.66
N PHE A 93 -17.91 10.35 -0.67
CA PHE A 93 -18.08 11.67 -0.06
C PHE A 93 -18.20 12.74 -1.14
N LEU A 94 -19.15 13.66 -0.95
CA LEU A 94 -19.35 14.82 -1.82
C LEU A 94 -18.96 16.11 -1.10
N PHE A 95 -18.27 17.00 -1.78
CA PHE A 95 -17.83 18.30 -1.26
C PHE A 95 -18.17 19.44 -2.24
N PRO A 96 -18.18 20.70 -1.78
CA PRO A 96 -18.26 21.86 -2.67
C PRO A 96 -17.17 21.84 -3.73
N ASN A 97 -17.40 22.53 -4.85
CA ASN A 97 -16.43 22.57 -5.95
C ASN A 97 -15.11 23.27 -5.55
N GLU A 98 -15.17 24.12 -4.53
CA GLU A 98 -14.05 24.82 -3.91
C GLU A 98 -13.17 23.91 -3.02
N ALA A 99 -13.60 22.67 -2.78
CA ALA A 99 -12.83 21.73 -1.97
C ALA A 99 -11.53 21.36 -2.68
N ASP A 100 -10.45 21.34 -1.90
CA ASP A 100 -9.11 21.09 -2.37
C ASP A 100 -8.30 20.47 -1.24
N LEU A 101 -7.55 19.42 -1.55
CA LEU A 101 -6.84 18.61 -0.55
C LEU A 101 -5.63 19.33 0.06
N ASN A 102 -5.13 20.40 -0.58
CA ASN A 102 -3.82 20.94 -0.27
C ASN A 102 -3.84 22.40 0.18
N SER A 103 -4.93 23.14 -0.04
CA SER A 103 -5.12 24.50 0.45
C SER A 103 -5.91 24.53 1.76
N GLU A 104 -5.55 25.43 2.67
CA GLU A 104 -6.24 25.60 3.96
C GLU A 104 -7.75 25.84 3.78
N THR A 105 -8.13 26.72 2.83
CA THR A 105 -9.53 27.01 2.51
C THR A 105 -10.27 25.83 1.88
N GLY A 106 -9.56 25.01 1.11
CA GLY A 106 -10.12 23.81 0.49
C GLY A 106 -10.37 22.70 1.49
N ARG A 107 -9.43 22.46 2.41
CA ARG A 107 -9.54 21.47 3.49
C ARG A 107 -10.66 21.82 4.47
N ALA A 108 -10.95 23.11 4.66
CA ALA A 108 -12.05 23.58 5.50
C ALA A 108 -13.44 23.41 4.87
N GLN A 109 -13.55 22.99 3.61
CA GLN A 109 -14.86 22.81 2.97
C GLN A 109 -15.66 21.67 3.64
N PRO A 110 -16.98 21.83 3.83
CA PRO A 110 -17.81 20.84 4.49
C PRO A 110 -18.02 19.59 3.65
N VAL A 111 -18.21 18.45 4.32
CA VAL A 111 -18.81 17.25 3.71
C VAL A 111 -20.29 17.55 3.44
N LEU A 112 -20.72 17.47 2.19
CA LEU A 112 -22.12 17.73 1.80
C LEU A 112 -23.00 16.49 2.00
N ALA A 113 -22.46 15.33 1.66
CA ALA A 113 -23.11 14.05 1.83
C ALA A 113 -22.10 12.91 1.83
N ALA A 114 -22.48 11.80 2.47
CA ALA A 114 -21.75 10.54 2.44
C ALA A 114 -22.71 9.39 2.13
N TYR A 115 -22.31 8.52 1.20
CA TYR A 115 -23.11 7.38 0.77
C TYR A 115 -22.30 6.10 0.86
N TYR A 116 -22.89 5.06 1.40
CA TYR A 116 -22.30 3.72 1.40
C TYR A 116 -23.08 2.76 0.49
N PHE A 117 -22.35 2.13 -0.42
CA PHE A 117 -22.81 1.09 -1.32
C PHE A 117 -22.17 -0.22 -0.90
N ASP A 118 -22.99 -1.23 -0.64
CA ASP A 118 -22.48 -2.59 -0.43
C ASP A 118 -22.22 -3.28 -1.79
N GLY A 119 -21.53 -4.42 -1.79
CA GLY A 119 -21.20 -5.14 -3.02
C GLY A 119 -22.42 -5.55 -3.86
N SER A 120 -23.62 -5.60 -3.27
CA SER A 120 -24.85 -5.86 -4.03
C SER A 120 -25.34 -4.64 -4.81
N ASP A 121 -24.90 -3.44 -4.45
CA ASP A 121 -25.16 -2.18 -5.16
C ASP A 121 -24.14 -1.90 -6.27
N LEU A 122 -23.07 -2.69 -6.38
CA LEU A 122 -21.97 -2.48 -7.31
C LEU A 122 -21.96 -3.54 -8.43
N SER A 123 -21.60 -3.11 -9.64
CA SER A 123 -21.41 -3.98 -10.80
C SER A 123 -19.99 -3.88 -11.30
N ARG A 124 -19.40 -5.04 -11.62
CA ARG A 124 -18.10 -5.10 -12.28
C ARG A 124 -18.27 -4.70 -13.74
N VAL A 125 -17.47 -3.75 -14.21
CA VAL A 125 -17.47 -3.23 -15.58
C VAL A 125 -16.12 -3.54 -16.22
N GLY A 126 -16.14 -4.16 -17.40
CA GLY A 126 -14.95 -4.63 -18.13
C GLY A 126 -14.81 -6.16 -18.21
N THR A 127 -13.84 -6.63 -19.01
CA THR A 127 -13.54 -8.05 -19.23
C THR A 127 -12.04 -8.34 -19.06
N GLY A 128 -11.68 -9.44 -18.41
CA GLY A 128 -10.27 -9.85 -18.23
C GLY A 128 -9.63 -9.24 -16.97
N VAL A 129 -8.34 -8.90 -17.06
CA VAL A 129 -7.54 -8.30 -15.96
C VAL A 129 -7.90 -6.84 -15.67
N ASN A 130 -8.47 -6.12 -16.63
CA ASN A 130 -8.94 -4.75 -16.46
C ASN A 130 -10.34 -4.74 -15.82
N VAL A 131 -10.38 -4.52 -14.51
CA VAL A 131 -11.61 -4.54 -13.71
C VAL A 131 -11.90 -3.16 -13.15
N SER A 132 -13.05 -2.59 -13.52
CA SER A 132 -13.62 -1.41 -12.86
C SER A 132 -14.93 -1.79 -12.16
N TYR A 133 -15.39 -0.94 -11.25
CA TYR A 133 -16.68 -1.11 -10.58
C TYR A 133 -17.50 0.16 -10.72
N ALA A 134 -18.80 0.00 -11.00
CA ALA A 134 -19.75 1.10 -11.11
C ALA A 134 -20.97 0.84 -10.22
N THR A 135 -21.64 1.90 -9.77
CA THR A 135 -22.91 1.79 -9.06
C THR A 135 -23.98 1.24 -10.01
N LYS A 136 -24.71 0.20 -9.61
CA LYS A 136 -25.77 -0.41 -10.46
C LYS A 136 -26.89 0.55 -10.81
N ASN A 137 -27.18 1.47 -9.90
CA ASN A 137 -28.16 2.53 -10.10
C ASN A 137 -27.47 3.85 -9.78
N PRO A 138 -27.66 4.89 -10.60
CA PRO A 138 -27.11 6.21 -10.32
C PRO A 138 -27.60 6.73 -8.96
N LEU A 139 -26.75 7.50 -8.31
CA LEU A 139 -27.03 8.12 -7.03
C LEU A 139 -27.89 9.38 -7.23
N ASP A 140 -29.07 9.42 -6.64
CA ASP A 140 -29.89 10.63 -6.59
C ASP A 140 -29.29 11.64 -5.61
N VAL A 141 -28.93 12.82 -6.12
CA VAL A 141 -28.37 13.94 -5.36
C VAL A 141 -29.25 15.18 -5.46
N SER A 142 -30.54 15.01 -5.78
CA SER A 142 -31.49 16.11 -5.97
C SER A 142 -31.52 17.09 -4.79
N ASP A 143 -31.37 16.57 -3.59
CA ASP A 143 -31.50 17.34 -2.35
C ASP A 143 -30.31 18.29 -2.12
N LEU A 144 -29.20 18.08 -2.83
CA LEU A 144 -28.01 18.93 -2.71
C LEU A 144 -28.08 20.18 -3.62
N ASN A 145 -28.90 20.14 -4.69
CA ASN A 145 -29.06 21.23 -5.66
C ASN A 145 -27.74 21.81 -6.22
N LEU A 146 -26.79 20.92 -6.53
CA LEU A 146 -25.47 21.28 -7.05
C LEU A 146 -25.41 21.11 -8.56
N ASP A 147 -24.70 21.99 -9.24
CA ASP A 147 -24.33 21.80 -10.65
C ASP A 147 -22.93 21.18 -10.80
N GLN A 148 -22.07 21.43 -9.80
CA GLN A 148 -20.72 20.91 -9.72
C GLN A 148 -20.40 20.51 -8.29
N CYS A 149 -19.61 19.45 -8.12
CA CYS A 149 -19.09 19.03 -6.82
C CYS A 149 -17.73 18.34 -6.96
N LYS A 150 -17.07 18.14 -5.82
CA LYS A 150 -15.90 17.26 -5.71
C LYS A 150 -16.30 15.92 -5.11
N VAL A 151 -15.68 14.85 -5.58
CA VAL A 151 -15.93 13.48 -5.13
C VAL A 151 -14.66 12.85 -4.58
N LEU A 152 -14.78 12.17 -3.45
CA LEU A 152 -13.76 11.29 -2.86
C LEU A 152 -14.38 9.93 -2.54
N ALA A 153 -13.64 8.86 -2.78
CA ALA A 153 -14.07 7.48 -2.53
C ALA A 153 -13.11 6.73 -1.59
N VAL A 154 -13.70 5.85 -0.78
CA VAL A 154 -13.01 4.82 0.01
C VAL A 154 -13.67 3.48 -0.25
N VAL A 155 -12.86 2.47 -0.59
CA VAL A 155 -13.33 1.15 -1.04
C VAL A 155 -13.17 0.14 0.08
N ASN A 156 -14.10 -0.80 0.19
CA ASN A 156 -14.11 -1.92 1.13
C ASN A 156 -14.27 -1.57 2.62
N ALA A 157 -14.67 -0.33 2.92
CA ALA A 157 -15.05 0.14 4.25
C ALA A 157 -16.30 1.04 4.21
N ASP A 158 -17.15 0.96 5.25
CA ASP A 158 -18.28 1.88 5.48
C ASP A 158 -17.82 3.01 6.42
N TYR A 159 -17.43 4.14 5.84
CA TYR A 159 -17.08 5.35 6.59
C TYR A 159 -18.20 6.38 6.63
N SER A 160 -19.37 6.07 6.05
CA SER A 160 -20.51 6.99 6.03
C SER A 160 -21.01 7.33 7.44
N GLY A 161 -20.85 6.41 8.40
CA GLY A 161 -21.20 6.60 9.80
C GLY A 161 -20.40 7.70 10.52
N ASN A 162 -19.17 7.99 10.08
CA ASN A 162 -18.37 9.09 10.64
C ASN A 162 -18.94 10.46 10.27
N PHE A 163 -19.58 10.57 9.11
CA PHE A 163 -20.34 11.76 8.76
C PHE A 163 -21.65 11.82 9.55
N GLU A 164 -22.39 10.71 9.63
CA GLU A 164 -23.67 10.63 10.37
C GLU A 164 -23.53 11.07 11.84
N ASN A 165 -22.48 10.61 12.53
CA ASN A 165 -22.26 10.93 13.94
C ASN A 165 -21.56 12.28 14.16
N GLY A 166 -21.24 13.02 13.10
CA GLY A 166 -20.59 14.33 13.16
C GLY A 166 -19.09 14.29 13.47
N THR A 167 -18.42 13.13 13.35
CA THR A 167 -16.96 13.02 13.50
C THR A 167 -16.24 13.62 12.29
N TRP A 168 -16.78 13.42 11.09
CA TRP A 168 -16.25 13.97 9.84
C TRP A 168 -17.20 15.03 9.30
N THR A 169 -16.82 16.29 9.44
CA THR A 169 -17.64 17.44 9.04
C THR A 169 -17.01 18.25 7.91
N THR A 170 -15.69 18.18 7.77
CA THR A 170 -14.90 18.89 6.77
C THR A 170 -13.99 17.93 6.01
N LEU A 171 -13.46 18.35 4.87
CA LEU A 171 -12.46 17.57 4.13
C LEU A 171 -11.21 17.27 4.97
N ALA A 172 -10.80 18.19 5.85
CA ALA A 172 -9.66 18.02 6.75
C ALA A 172 -9.81 16.78 7.66
N ASP A 173 -11.02 16.52 8.16
CA ASP A 173 -11.28 15.39 9.07
C ASP A 173 -11.02 14.03 8.41
N LEU A 174 -11.20 13.94 7.08
CA LEU A 174 -10.95 12.73 6.29
C LEU A 174 -9.50 12.67 5.79
N ARG A 175 -8.96 13.82 5.38
CA ARG A 175 -7.65 13.94 4.74
C ARG A 175 -6.56 13.33 5.62
N ASP A 176 -6.53 13.73 6.88
CA ASP A 176 -5.47 13.38 7.84
C ASP A 176 -5.87 12.17 8.71
N TRP A 177 -6.94 11.47 8.33
CA TRP A 177 -7.42 10.32 9.06
C TRP A 177 -6.43 9.16 8.96
N GLN A 178 -6.11 8.56 10.10
CA GLN A 178 -5.33 7.34 10.19
C GLN A 178 -6.27 6.15 10.42
N THR A 179 -6.20 5.16 9.55
CA THR A 179 -7.04 3.96 9.62
C THR A 179 -6.25 2.76 10.13
N GLY A 180 -6.86 1.98 10.99
CA GLY A 180 -6.22 0.86 11.68
C GLY A 180 -6.25 -0.47 10.93
N ASN A 181 -6.36 -1.55 11.70
CA ASN A 181 -5.99 -2.90 11.26
C ASN A 181 -6.87 -3.55 10.19
N ASP A 182 -7.98 -2.92 9.79
CA ASP A 182 -8.94 -3.45 8.81
C ASP A 182 -8.52 -3.20 7.35
N LEU A 183 -7.22 -3.14 7.06
CA LEU A 183 -6.69 -2.89 5.71
C LEU A 183 -7.00 -4.00 4.71
N TRP A 184 -7.32 -5.19 5.19
CA TRP A 184 -7.66 -6.35 4.39
C TRP A 184 -8.28 -7.44 5.27
N ARG A 185 -8.86 -8.45 4.65
CA ARG A 185 -9.41 -9.64 5.30
C ARG A 185 -8.57 -10.87 5.00
N GLU A 186 -8.50 -11.76 5.97
CA GLU A 186 -7.83 -13.06 5.82
C GLU A 186 -8.60 -13.94 4.83
N ALA A 187 -7.90 -14.51 3.86
CA ALA A 187 -8.46 -15.56 3.04
C ALA A 187 -8.27 -16.93 3.75
N ALA A 188 -8.91 -17.97 3.22
CA ALA A 188 -8.94 -19.29 3.84
C ALA A 188 -7.67 -20.13 3.62
N ASP A 189 -6.52 -19.51 3.36
CA ASP A 189 -5.28 -20.26 3.14
C ASP A 189 -4.64 -20.70 4.47
N PRO A 190 -4.01 -21.89 4.54
CA PRO A 190 -3.53 -22.46 5.80
C PRO A 190 -2.47 -21.63 6.53
N GLN A 191 -1.75 -20.77 5.82
CA GLN A 191 -0.67 -19.95 6.36
C GLN A 191 -1.12 -18.49 6.57
N ASN A 192 -2.38 -18.17 6.25
CA ASN A 192 -2.96 -16.84 6.36
C ASN A 192 -2.12 -15.77 5.62
N ILE A 193 -1.53 -16.16 4.49
CA ILE A 193 -0.73 -15.29 3.63
C ILE A 193 -1.65 -14.54 2.67
N ARG A 194 -2.64 -15.21 2.06
CA ARG A 194 -3.58 -14.59 1.12
C ARG A 194 -4.50 -13.66 1.88
N LYS A 195 -4.72 -12.47 1.32
CA LYS A 195 -5.69 -11.52 1.82
C LYS A 195 -6.64 -11.11 0.71
N THR A 196 -7.81 -10.66 1.11
CA THR A 196 -8.88 -10.16 0.23
C THR A 196 -9.44 -8.86 0.78
N ASN A 197 -10.34 -8.20 0.04
CA ASN A 197 -11.07 -7.03 0.53
C ASN A 197 -10.15 -5.91 1.03
N PHE A 198 -9.14 -5.56 0.23
CA PHE A 198 -8.18 -4.52 0.56
C PHE A 198 -8.87 -3.16 0.67
N LEU A 199 -8.57 -2.42 1.73
CA LEU A 199 -8.93 -1.02 1.86
C LEU A 199 -8.20 -0.21 0.79
N MET A 200 -8.95 0.60 0.06
CA MET A 200 -8.41 1.50 -0.96
C MET A 200 -8.99 2.89 -0.78
N SER A 201 -8.25 3.92 -1.17
CA SER A 201 -8.69 5.30 -1.07
C SER A 201 -8.30 6.10 -2.30
N SER A 202 -8.96 7.24 -2.49
CA SER A 202 -8.74 8.08 -3.67
C SER A 202 -7.36 8.70 -3.68
N THR A 203 -6.76 8.80 -4.87
CA THR A 203 -5.50 9.52 -5.07
C THR A 203 -5.69 11.03 -5.17
N GLU A 204 -6.91 11.48 -5.52
CA GLU A 204 -7.25 12.88 -5.73
C GLU A 204 -8.75 13.15 -5.55
N LEU A 205 -9.15 14.43 -5.60
CA LEU A 205 -10.55 14.84 -5.70
C LEU A 205 -10.97 14.97 -7.16
N VAL A 206 -12.05 14.28 -7.52
CA VAL A 206 -12.62 14.33 -8.87
C VAL A 206 -13.66 15.43 -8.95
N THR A 207 -13.53 16.34 -9.93
CA THR A 207 -14.59 17.30 -10.25
C THR A 207 -15.64 16.64 -11.12
N VAL A 208 -16.90 16.81 -10.72
CA VAL A 208 -18.06 16.44 -11.54
C VAL A 208 -18.82 17.70 -11.91
N THR A 209 -19.24 17.79 -13.17
CA THR A 209 -20.02 18.91 -13.72
C THR A 209 -21.35 18.44 -14.30
N ASP A 210 -22.19 19.40 -14.69
CA ASP A 210 -23.48 19.17 -15.34
C ASP A 210 -24.46 18.31 -14.52
N ILE A 211 -24.30 18.28 -13.20
CA ILE A 211 -25.12 17.47 -12.29
C ILE A 211 -26.59 17.91 -12.39
N ARG A 212 -26.85 19.22 -12.47
CA ARG A 212 -28.21 19.78 -12.52
C ARG A 212 -28.99 19.36 -13.77
N ASN A 213 -28.28 19.05 -14.87
CA ASN A 213 -28.87 18.66 -16.14
C ASN A 213 -28.90 17.15 -16.38
N SER A 214 -28.40 16.36 -15.43
CA SER A 214 -28.33 14.91 -15.54
C SER A 214 -29.72 14.24 -15.36
N THR A 215 -29.81 12.95 -15.64
CA THR A 215 -31.03 12.14 -15.41
C THR A 215 -30.63 10.73 -15.00
N GLU A 216 -31.55 9.93 -14.48
CA GLU A 216 -31.25 8.53 -14.13
C GLU A 216 -30.77 7.74 -15.37
N ALA A 217 -31.31 8.03 -16.55
CA ALA A 217 -30.91 7.40 -17.80
C ALA A 217 -29.60 7.96 -18.39
N SER A 218 -29.16 9.13 -17.92
CA SER A 218 -27.96 9.82 -18.37
C SER A 218 -27.36 10.61 -17.20
N PRO A 219 -26.76 9.93 -16.21
CA PRO A 219 -26.23 10.55 -15.01
C PRO A 219 -24.95 11.32 -15.32
N ALA A 220 -24.60 12.30 -14.48
CA ALA A 220 -23.25 12.84 -14.44
C ALA A 220 -22.29 11.71 -14.01
N LYS A 221 -21.09 11.66 -14.58
CA LYS A 221 -20.13 10.57 -14.33
C LYS A 221 -18.96 11.08 -13.48
N ALA A 222 -18.68 10.41 -12.38
CA ALA A 222 -17.43 10.51 -11.62
C ALA A 222 -16.58 9.26 -11.87
N VAL A 223 -15.35 9.45 -12.34
CA VAL A 223 -14.35 8.39 -12.42
C VAL A 223 -13.31 8.66 -11.36
N VAL A 224 -13.22 7.79 -10.35
CA VAL A 224 -12.34 7.93 -9.20
C VAL A 224 -11.25 6.88 -9.25
N TYR A 225 -10.01 7.34 -9.18
CA TYR A 225 -8.83 6.48 -9.07
C TYR A 225 -8.53 6.21 -7.61
N VAL A 226 -8.32 4.93 -7.29
CA VAL A 226 -8.04 4.47 -5.93
C VAL A 226 -6.80 3.59 -5.87
N GLU A 227 -6.13 3.66 -4.73
CA GLU A 227 -4.94 2.86 -4.43
C GLU A 227 -5.17 2.04 -3.17
N ARG A 228 -4.60 0.82 -3.14
CA ARG A 228 -4.54 0.05 -1.90
C ARG A 228 -3.69 0.77 -0.89
N LEU A 229 -4.08 0.69 0.38
CA LEU A 229 -3.27 1.18 1.50
C LEU A 229 -2.15 0.19 1.91
N ALA A 230 -2.04 -0.93 1.20
CA ALA A 230 -1.12 -2.03 1.46
C ALA A 230 -0.09 -2.16 0.34
N ALA A 231 1.09 -2.68 0.65
CA ALA A 231 2.05 -3.21 -0.30
C ALA A 231 2.13 -4.74 -0.20
N ARG A 232 2.68 -5.40 -1.22
CA ARG A 232 2.91 -6.85 -1.24
C ARG A 232 4.39 -7.15 -1.45
N VAL A 233 4.90 -8.20 -0.81
CA VAL A 233 6.28 -8.66 -1.00
C VAL A 233 6.30 -10.10 -1.48
N ASP A 234 6.96 -10.29 -2.62
CA ASP A 234 7.14 -11.57 -3.29
C ASP A 234 8.65 -11.86 -3.42
N TYR A 235 9.03 -13.14 -3.39
CA TYR A 235 10.39 -13.54 -3.72
C TYR A 235 10.43 -14.76 -4.65
N ARG A 236 11.57 -14.93 -5.30
CA ARG A 236 11.94 -16.15 -6.00
C ARG A 236 13.45 -16.38 -5.90
N THR A 237 13.89 -17.57 -6.24
CA THR A 237 15.30 -17.86 -6.44
C THR A 237 15.62 -17.89 -7.94
N GLY A 238 16.73 -17.29 -8.34
CA GLY A 238 17.22 -17.36 -9.72
C GLY A 238 17.79 -18.73 -10.09
N ARG A 239 18.08 -19.57 -9.09
CA ARG A 239 18.55 -20.95 -9.19
C ARG A 239 17.98 -21.77 -8.04
N ASP A 240 17.85 -23.08 -8.23
CA ASP A 240 17.46 -23.98 -7.15
C ASP A 240 18.59 -24.10 -6.10
N VAL A 241 19.84 -24.11 -6.58
CA VAL A 241 21.05 -24.20 -5.77
C VAL A 241 22.07 -23.16 -6.24
N PHE A 242 22.72 -22.50 -5.28
CA PHE A 242 23.79 -21.52 -5.52
C PHE A 242 25.14 -22.11 -5.15
N ASP A 243 26.05 -22.16 -6.12
CA ASP A 243 27.44 -22.57 -5.87
C ASP A 243 28.19 -21.48 -5.10
N VAL A 244 28.86 -21.87 -4.03
CA VAL A 244 29.84 -21.03 -3.33
C VAL A 244 31.22 -21.43 -3.82
N VAL A 245 31.98 -20.47 -4.34
CA VAL A 245 33.31 -20.70 -4.90
C VAL A 245 34.41 -20.04 -4.09
N ASP A 246 35.58 -20.66 -4.06
CA ASP A 246 36.79 -20.03 -3.51
C ASP A 246 37.40 -18.99 -4.47
N GLY A 247 38.47 -18.33 -4.03
CA GLY A 247 39.21 -17.37 -4.88
C GLY A 247 39.83 -17.99 -6.16
N GLY A 248 39.90 -19.33 -6.23
CA GLY A 248 40.33 -20.10 -7.40
C GLY A 248 39.19 -20.57 -8.31
N GLN A 249 37.93 -20.19 -8.02
CA GLN A 249 36.71 -20.60 -8.72
C GLN A 249 36.35 -22.09 -8.57
N ASN A 250 36.86 -22.76 -7.53
CA ASN A 250 36.42 -24.12 -7.20
C ASN A 250 35.18 -24.05 -6.30
N THR A 251 34.17 -24.87 -6.58
CA THR A 251 33.00 -25.01 -5.70
C THR A 251 33.42 -25.61 -4.36
N VAL A 252 33.23 -24.85 -3.27
CA VAL A 252 33.52 -25.25 -1.90
C VAL A 252 32.26 -25.48 -1.06
N GLY A 253 31.10 -25.07 -1.58
CA GLY A 253 29.82 -25.34 -0.97
C GLY A 253 28.65 -25.05 -1.92
N GLU A 254 27.46 -25.43 -1.48
CA GLU A 254 26.20 -25.18 -2.16
C GLU A 254 25.19 -24.61 -1.16
N VAL A 255 24.38 -23.66 -1.60
CA VAL A 255 23.30 -23.07 -0.80
C VAL A 255 21.96 -23.27 -1.47
N GLU A 256 21.01 -23.84 -0.72
CA GLU A 256 19.60 -23.91 -1.12
C GLU A 256 18.77 -22.99 -0.21
N ILE A 257 17.99 -22.08 -0.81
CA ILE A 257 17.02 -21.27 -0.05
C ILE A 257 15.79 -22.13 0.23
N THR A 258 15.51 -22.35 1.51
CA THR A 258 14.45 -23.27 1.98
C THR A 258 13.17 -22.54 2.41
N GLY A 259 13.24 -21.22 2.57
CA GLY A 259 12.11 -20.36 2.89
C GLY A 259 12.55 -18.94 3.23
N ALA A 260 11.60 -18.07 3.50
CA ALA A 260 11.85 -16.71 3.95
C ALA A 260 10.75 -16.22 4.91
N ALA A 261 11.04 -15.14 5.62
CA ALA A 261 10.14 -14.46 6.52
C ALA A 261 10.26 -12.94 6.36
N LEU A 262 9.13 -12.23 6.38
CA LEU A 262 9.11 -10.77 6.49
C LEU A 262 9.43 -10.36 7.93
N VAL A 263 10.31 -9.39 8.10
CA VAL A 263 10.70 -8.83 9.40
C VAL A 263 10.54 -7.33 9.41
N ASN A 264 10.43 -6.76 10.60
CA ASN A 264 10.21 -5.33 10.79
C ASN A 264 8.96 -4.82 10.03
N ARG A 265 7.85 -5.55 10.16
CA ARG A 265 6.57 -5.15 9.56
C ARG A 265 5.94 -4.09 10.45
N LEU A 266 5.72 -2.88 9.94
CA LEU A 266 5.09 -1.82 10.71
C LEU A 266 3.70 -2.28 11.20
N ASP A 267 3.46 -2.15 12.49
CA ASP A 267 2.19 -2.46 13.14
C ASP A 267 1.44 -1.16 13.47
N GLY A 268 0.11 -1.23 13.48
CA GLY A 268 -0.76 -0.09 13.74
C GLY A 268 -1.46 0.45 12.49
N ASP A 269 -1.64 1.78 12.49
CA ASP A 269 -2.46 2.53 11.56
C ASP A 269 -1.68 2.98 10.32
N VAL A 270 -2.40 3.38 9.29
CA VAL A 270 -1.86 3.98 8.06
C VAL A 270 -2.68 5.21 7.69
N ASN A 271 -2.06 6.21 7.06
CA ASN A 271 -2.79 7.38 6.57
C ASN A 271 -3.82 6.94 5.53
N LEU A 272 -5.08 7.42 5.63
CA LEU A 272 -6.15 7.06 4.70
C LEU A 272 -5.80 7.52 3.28
N LEU A 273 -5.32 8.75 3.12
CA LEU A 273 -4.81 9.29 1.86
C LEU A 273 -3.28 9.32 1.83
N LYS A 274 -2.68 9.19 0.65
CA LYS A 274 -1.22 9.25 0.48
C LYS A 274 -0.73 10.67 0.70
N HIS A 275 0.13 10.85 1.69
CA HIS A 275 0.79 12.11 1.99
C HIS A 275 2.19 12.12 1.39
N VAL A 276 2.57 13.21 0.74
CA VAL A 276 3.88 13.41 0.13
C VAL A 276 4.47 14.76 0.48
N SER A 277 5.80 14.81 0.58
CA SER A 277 6.54 16.04 0.88
C SER A 277 7.84 16.08 0.08
N ASP A 278 8.21 17.25 -0.44
CA ASP A 278 9.47 17.40 -1.18
C ASP A 278 10.69 17.25 -0.24
N ASP A 279 10.53 17.63 1.04
CA ASP A 279 11.52 17.42 2.12
C ASP A 279 11.04 16.35 3.12
N TYR A 280 11.98 15.66 3.78
CA TYR A 280 11.60 14.68 4.80
C TYR A 280 10.87 15.35 5.97
N THR A 281 9.68 14.85 6.27
CA THR A 281 8.88 15.23 7.43
C THR A 281 8.18 13.99 7.98
N GLU A 282 7.94 13.99 9.29
CA GLU A 282 7.11 13.00 9.99
C GLU A 282 5.72 13.58 10.33
N GLU A 283 5.51 14.87 10.04
CA GLU A 283 4.27 15.60 10.32
C GLU A 283 3.30 15.49 9.13
N VAL A 284 2.28 14.64 9.27
CA VAL A 284 1.25 14.41 8.23
C VAL A 284 0.54 15.72 7.82
N ALA A 285 0.31 16.63 8.76
CA ALA A 285 -0.36 17.91 8.50
C ALA A 285 0.42 18.84 7.54
N ASP A 286 1.75 18.75 7.55
CA ASP A 286 2.66 19.55 6.72
C ASP A 286 2.82 18.98 5.31
N ALA A 287 2.58 17.68 5.14
CA ALA A 287 2.64 17.01 3.85
C ALA A 287 1.42 17.35 2.98
N ALA A 288 1.55 17.23 1.66
CA ALA A 288 0.47 17.39 0.69
C ALA A 288 -0.14 16.03 0.34
N ILE A 289 -1.41 15.99 -0.09
CA ILE A 289 -1.92 14.82 -0.81
C ILE A 289 -1.38 14.88 -2.24
N GLY A 290 -0.74 13.81 -2.68
CA GLY A 290 -0.15 13.77 -4.01
C GLY A 290 0.60 12.49 -4.29
N ARG A 291 1.37 12.56 -5.39
CA ARG A 291 2.09 11.44 -5.97
C ARG A 291 3.58 11.48 -5.67
N GLU A 292 4.17 10.31 -5.63
CA GLU A 292 5.61 10.08 -5.69
C GLU A 292 6.19 10.55 -7.02
N LYS A 293 7.35 11.18 -6.96
CA LYS A 293 8.06 11.78 -8.10
C LYS A 293 9.44 11.17 -8.17
N ALA A 294 9.90 10.88 -9.39
CA ALA A 294 11.27 10.46 -9.64
C ALA A 294 11.96 11.33 -10.69
N ALA A 295 13.27 11.48 -10.53
CA ALA A 295 14.15 12.08 -11.52
C ALA A 295 14.57 11.04 -12.58
N ASP A 296 15.21 11.53 -13.64
CA ASP A 296 15.88 10.68 -14.62
C ASP A 296 16.84 9.71 -13.92
N GLY A 297 16.70 8.42 -14.23
CA GLY A 297 17.47 7.35 -13.59
C GLY A 297 16.73 6.62 -12.46
N GLY A 298 15.50 7.02 -12.10
CA GLY A 298 14.69 6.30 -11.12
C GLY A 298 14.92 6.74 -9.66
N ARG A 299 15.69 7.80 -9.44
CA ARG A 299 15.88 8.35 -8.09
C ARG A 299 14.61 9.06 -7.61
N ALA A 300 14.07 8.67 -6.46
CA ALA A 300 12.97 9.37 -5.83
C ALA A 300 13.34 10.83 -5.48
N THR A 301 12.41 11.76 -5.65
CA THR A 301 12.62 13.21 -5.48
C THR A 301 11.72 13.85 -4.43
N ASN A 302 10.80 13.07 -3.87
CA ASN A 302 9.98 13.44 -2.72
C ASN A 302 9.82 12.22 -1.82
N TRP A 303 9.25 12.45 -0.64
CA TRP A 303 8.99 11.46 0.38
C TRP A 303 7.50 11.14 0.43
N VAL A 304 7.17 9.88 0.65
CA VAL A 304 5.88 9.51 1.21
C VAL A 304 6.00 9.61 2.73
N VAL A 305 4.96 10.15 3.37
CA VAL A 305 4.90 10.32 4.82
C VAL A 305 3.91 9.29 5.38
N ASP A 306 4.43 8.31 6.11
CA ASP A 306 3.60 7.31 6.79
C ASP A 306 2.90 7.88 8.05
N ALA A 307 2.19 7.02 8.79
CA ALA A 307 1.34 7.45 9.90
C ALA A 307 2.10 7.73 11.21
N TYR A 308 3.38 7.42 11.29
CA TYR A 308 4.12 7.39 12.55
C TYR A 308 5.43 8.16 12.48
N GLU A 309 5.69 8.96 13.52
CA GLU A 309 7.05 9.39 13.83
C GLU A 309 7.96 8.18 14.03
N THR A 310 9.21 8.26 13.58
CA THR A 310 10.16 7.13 13.58
C THR A 310 10.35 6.55 14.99
N ALA A 311 10.30 7.40 16.02
CA ALA A 311 10.46 7.00 17.41
C ALA A 311 9.30 6.17 17.97
N ASP A 312 8.09 6.31 17.40
CA ASP A 312 6.87 5.66 17.89
C ASP A 312 6.52 4.38 17.13
N LYS A 313 7.25 4.07 16.07
CA LYS A 313 7.04 2.88 15.25
C LYS A 313 7.21 1.61 16.05
N LYS A 314 6.27 0.69 15.84
CA LYS A 314 6.29 -0.67 16.39
C LYS A 314 6.29 -1.65 15.25
N PHE A 315 7.02 -2.73 15.45
CA PHE A 315 7.22 -3.71 14.41
C PHE A 315 6.86 -5.11 14.89
N GLY A 316 6.09 -5.81 14.06
CA GLY A 316 5.97 -7.27 14.13
C GLY A 316 7.25 -7.93 13.61
N ASP A 317 7.58 -9.08 14.20
CA ASP A 317 8.78 -9.88 13.86
C ASP A 317 10.05 -9.01 13.84
N PHE A 318 10.23 -8.25 14.91
CA PHE A 318 11.29 -7.24 15.02
C PHE A 318 12.67 -7.89 15.05
N LEU A 319 13.43 -7.75 13.95
CA LEU A 319 14.69 -8.47 13.73
C LEU A 319 15.70 -8.35 14.89
N PRO A 320 15.92 -7.17 15.50
CA PRO A 320 16.89 -7.03 16.60
C PRO A 320 16.62 -7.91 17.82
N LYS A 321 15.39 -8.40 18.01
CA LYS A 321 15.01 -9.28 19.13
C LYS A 321 14.30 -10.56 18.69
N LEU A 322 14.22 -10.82 17.38
CA LEU A 322 13.45 -11.93 16.81
C LEU A 322 13.79 -13.28 17.45
N THR A 323 15.07 -13.53 17.69
CA THR A 323 15.57 -14.80 18.23
C THR A 323 15.36 -14.95 19.74
N GLU A 324 14.87 -13.90 20.42
CA GLU A 324 14.46 -13.97 21.84
C GLU A 324 13.07 -14.64 21.98
N ASP A 325 12.27 -14.63 20.91
CA ASP A 325 10.92 -15.20 20.91
C ASP A 325 10.93 -16.71 20.66
N ALA A 326 10.19 -17.47 21.46
CA ALA A 326 10.06 -18.91 21.24
C ALA A 326 9.31 -19.20 19.93
N GLY A 327 9.86 -20.08 19.08
CA GLY A 327 9.22 -20.50 17.82
C GLY A 327 9.46 -19.54 16.65
N TRP A 328 10.41 -18.62 16.74
CA TRP A 328 10.78 -17.73 15.62
C TRP A 328 11.13 -18.49 14.33
N GLU A 329 11.59 -19.74 14.43
CA GLU A 329 11.89 -20.60 13.28
C GLU A 329 10.65 -20.96 12.45
N ASP A 330 9.47 -20.95 13.06
CA ASP A 330 8.19 -21.28 12.41
C ASP A 330 7.70 -20.15 11.48
N LEU A 331 8.29 -18.95 11.58
CA LEU A 331 7.99 -17.82 10.69
C LEU A 331 8.42 -18.09 9.25
N PHE A 332 9.43 -18.95 9.06
CA PHE A 332 10.04 -19.20 7.76
C PHE A 332 9.25 -20.23 6.96
N SER A 333 8.69 -19.79 5.85
CA SER A 333 7.96 -20.64 4.92
C SER A 333 8.45 -20.45 3.49
N LYS A 334 8.06 -21.34 2.59
CA LYS A 334 8.28 -21.09 1.16
C LYS A 334 7.47 -19.90 0.65
N GLY A 335 6.49 -19.39 1.41
CA GLY A 335 5.51 -18.45 0.93
C GLY A 335 4.43 -19.15 0.10
N LEU A 336 3.50 -18.34 -0.40
CA LEU A 336 2.40 -18.80 -1.22
C LEU A 336 2.74 -18.62 -2.71
N PRO A 337 2.64 -19.68 -3.54
CA PRO A 337 2.84 -19.55 -4.99
C PRO A 337 1.88 -18.55 -5.63
N MET A 338 2.44 -17.66 -6.44
CA MET A 338 1.77 -16.62 -7.20
C MET A 338 2.32 -16.59 -8.63
N THR A 339 1.44 -16.59 -9.63
CA THR A 339 1.84 -16.48 -11.04
C THR A 339 1.66 -15.04 -11.50
N ALA A 340 2.74 -14.39 -11.92
CA ALA A 340 2.70 -13.07 -12.53
C ALA A 340 2.04 -13.14 -13.92
N SER A 341 1.56 -11.99 -14.40
CA SER A 341 0.98 -11.78 -15.74
C SER A 341 1.83 -12.32 -16.90
N ASN A 342 3.17 -12.29 -16.75
CA ASN A 342 4.11 -12.80 -17.75
C ASN A 342 4.41 -14.31 -17.61
N GLY A 343 3.75 -15.02 -16.69
CA GLY A 343 3.94 -16.44 -16.41
C GLY A 343 5.08 -16.76 -15.45
N THR A 344 5.76 -15.76 -14.89
CA THR A 344 6.79 -15.99 -13.87
C THR A 344 6.14 -16.42 -12.56
N GLU A 345 6.66 -17.49 -11.97
CA GLU A 345 6.27 -17.96 -10.64
C GLU A 345 7.04 -17.21 -9.55
N TRP A 346 6.30 -16.78 -8.54
CA TRP A 346 6.77 -16.08 -7.36
C TRP A 346 6.22 -16.74 -6.11
N ASN A 347 6.85 -16.49 -4.98
CA ASN A 347 6.34 -16.84 -3.67
C ASN A 347 5.98 -15.58 -2.89
N CYS A 348 4.71 -15.34 -2.66
CA CYS A 348 4.22 -14.25 -1.82
C CYS A 348 4.54 -14.54 -0.35
N LEU A 349 5.21 -13.59 0.29
CA LEU A 349 5.51 -13.61 1.73
C LEU A 349 4.40 -12.94 2.54
N GLY A 350 3.62 -12.07 1.91
CA GLY A 350 2.47 -11.42 2.51
C GLY A 350 2.37 -9.95 2.14
N TYR A 351 1.54 -9.26 2.91
CA TYR A 351 1.20 -7.86 2.73
C TYR A 351 1.71 -7.04 3.90
N VAL A 352 2.14 -5.82 3.61
CA VAL A 352 2.81 -4.92 4.54
C VAL A 352 2.18 -3.53 4.48
N ARG A 353 2.31 -2.79 5.58
CA ARG A 353 1.94 -1.37 5.67
C ARG A 353 3.04 -0.50 5.09
N GLU A 354 2.67 0.68 4.65
CA GLU A 354 3.60 1.75 4.30
C GLU A 354 4.54 2.01 5.49
N ASN A 355 5.84 2.04 5.23
CA ASN A 355 6.89 2.24 6.23
C ASN A 355 8.04 3.02 5.59
N THR A 356 8.11 4.30 5.87
CA THR A 356 8.99 5.29 5.26
C THR A 356 9.87 5.92 6.33
N ASN A 357 11.18 5.90 6.17
CA ASN A 357 12.10 6.42 7.18
C ASN A 357 13.25 7.15 6.52
N ARG A 358 13.77 8.20 7.19
CA ARG A 358 15.05 8.79 6.82
C ARG A 358 16.18 8.02 7.50
N ILE A 359 16.69 7.00 6.84
CA ILE A 359 17.81 6.19 7.32
C ILE A 359 19.12 6.98 7.18
N GLN A 360 19.94 6.99 8.24
CA GLN A 360 21.24 7.66 8.26
C GLN A 360 22.41 6.71 8.56
N GLY A 361 22.14 5.43 8.82
CA GLY A 361 23.15 4.43 9.14
C GLY A 361 22.62 3.01 9.22
N ALA A 362 23.53 2.04 9.24
CA ALA A 362 23.19 0.62 9.29
C ALA A 362 22.37 0.22 10.53
N ASP A 363 22.63 0.85 11.69
CA ASP A 363 21.86 0.60 12.92
C ASP A 363 20.40 1.05 12.78
N GLU A 364 20.16 2.17 12.11
CA GLU A 364 18.81 2.67 11.81
C GLU A 364 18.13 1.80 10.77
N LEU A 365 18.86 1.40 9.72
CA LEU A 365 18.37 0.47 8.70
C LEU A 365 17.83 -0.81 9.37
N ARG A 366 18.64 -1.41 10.25
CA ARG A 366 18.29 -2.64 10.97
C ARG A 366 17.09 -2.48 11.90
N ARG A 367 16.83 -1.27 12.40
CA ARG A 367 15.74 -0.98 13.34
C ARG A 367 14.44 -0.57 12.66
N TYR A 368 14.51 0.15 11.54
CA TYR A 368 13.34 0.86 11.02
C TYR A 368 12.90 0.39 9.64
N ALA A 369 13.80 -0.17 8.82
CA ALA A 369 13.41 -0.67 7.51
C ALA A 369 12.73 -2.04 7.62
N THR A 370 11.74 -2.27 6.75
CA THR A 370 11.16 -3.59 6.55
C THR A 370 12.12 -4.46 5.74
N GLY A 371 12.28 -5.71 6.14
CA GLY A 371 13.24 -6.63 5.55
C GLY A 371 12.67 -8.02 5.29
N VAL A 372 13.46 -8.84 4.61
CA VAL A 372 13.23 -10.27 4.43
C VAL A 372 14.44 -11.02 4.95
N VAL A 373 14.18 -12.02 5.81
CA VAL A 373 15.20 -12.99 6.20
C VAL A 373 14.97 -14.26 5.40
N PHE A 374 16.00 -14.73 4.70
CA PHE A 374 16.00 -15.99 3.97
C PHE A 374 16.62 -17.09 4.83
N ARG A 375 15.89 -18.18 5.03
CA ARG A 375 16.42 -19.41 5.63
C ARG A 375 16.99 -20.28 4.52
N ALA A 376 18.22 -20.74 4.71
CA ALA A 376 18.93 -21.55 3.76
C ALA A 376 19.55 -22.79 4.41
N GLN A 377 19.88 -23.77 3.57
CA GLN A 377 20.74 -24.88 3.93
C GLN A 377 22.06 -24.77 3.18
N TYR A 378 23.17 -24.71 3.91
CA TYR A 378 24.52 -24.70 3.37
C TYR A 378 25.11 -26.11 3.42
N ASN A 379 25.57 -26.60 2.28
CA ASN A 379 26.21 -27.91 2.14
C ASN A 379 27.67 -27.73 1.71
N VAL A 380 28.62 -28.09 2.59
CA VAL A 380 30.06 -27.99 2.27
C VAL A 380 30.45 -29.10 1.30
N LYS A 381 31.18 -28.75 0.24
CA LYS A 381 31.72 -29.71 -0.75
C LYS A 381 33.17 -30.07 -0.41
N ALA A 382 33.35 -30.76 0.71
CA ALA A 382 34.64 -31.26 1.17
C ALA A 382 34.52 -32.61 1.87
N ASP A 383 35.62 -33.35 1.95
CA ASP A 383 35.68 -34.64 2.65
C ASP A 383 35.27 -34.50 4.12
N GLY A 384 34.50 -35.47 4.61
CA GLY A 384 34.02 -35.51 6.00
C GLY A 384 32.69 -34.79 6.25
N PHE A 385 32.21 -33.97 5.31
CA PHE A 385 30.88 -33.36 5.40
C PHE A 385 29.81 -34.25 4.78
N THR A 386 28.60 -34.17 5.33
CA THR A 386 27.40 -34.81 4.78
C THR A 386 26.37 -33.76 4.43
N GLU A 387 25.57 -34.01 3.41
CA GLU A 387 24.43 -33.16 3.06
C GLU A 387 23.46 -33.05 4.23
N GLY A 388 23.09 -31.81 4.60
CA GLY A 388 22.30 -31.52 5.79
C GLY A 388 22.93 -31.96 7.12
N GLY A 389 24.25 -32.19 7.14
CA GLY A 389 25.02 -32.43 8.35
C GLY A 389 25.30 -31.15 9.13
N ASP A 390 25.71 -31.30 10.38
CA ASP A 390 26.11 -30.19 11.23
C ASP A 390 27.41 -29.55 10.71
N ILE A 391 27.52 -28.23 10.86
CA ILE A 391 28.72 -27.47 10.49
C ILE A 391 29.17 -26.64 11.69
N PHE A 392 30.47 -26.65 11.94
CA PHE A 392 31.12 -25.83 12.94
C PHE A 392 32.08 -24.86 12.24
N LYS A 393 32.05 -23.58 12.60
CA LYS A 393 32.93 -22.55 12.03
C LYS A 393 33.85 -22.02 13.11
N TYR A 394 35.15 -21.97 12.83
CA TYR A 394 36.13 -21.28 13.66
C TYR A 394 37.06 -20.44 12.77
N GLY A 395 37.08 -19.13 12.99
CA GLY A 395 37.69 -18.19 12.05
C GLY A 395 37.07 -18.33 10.67
N ASN A 396 37.90 -18.62 9.65
CA ASN A 396 37.46 -18.87 8.28
C ASN A 396 37.33 -20.36 7.94
N GLY A 397 37.62 -21.26 8.88
CA GLY A 397 37.55 -22.70 8.67
C GLY A 397 36.16 -23.25 8.98
N LEU A 398 35.69 -24.19 8.15
CA LEU A 398 34.50 -25.00 8.40
C LEU A 398 34.93 -26.42 8.77
N TYR A 399 34.25 -27.02 9.73
CA TYR A 399 34.54 -28.33 10.28
C TYR A 399 33.24 -29.15 10.39
N ALA A 400 33.31 -30.44 10.05
CA ALA A 400 32.16 -31.35 10.10
C ALA A 400 31.83 -31.82 11.53
N THR A 401 32.75 -31.64 12.49
CA THR A 401 32.57 -32.07 13.88
C THR A 401 33.06 -30.99 14.85
N LEU A 402 32.44 -30.95 16.03
CA LEU A 402 32.86 -30.07 17.12
C LEU A 402 34.29 -30.37 17.57
N GLU A 403 34.68 -31.66 17.57
CA GLU A 403 36.04 -32.10 17.91
C GLU A 403 37.09 -31.44 17.00
N ALA A 404 36.90 -31.49 15.68
CA ALA A 404 37.84 -30.89 14.73
C ALA A 404 37.89 -29.35 14.84
N ALA A 405 36.74 -28.69 15.04
CA ALA A 405 36.71 -27.26 15.32
C ALA A 405 37.42 -26.91 16.63
N GLY A 406 37.26 -27.76 17.65
CA GLY A 406 37.86 -27.59 18.96
C GLY A 406 39.38 -27.75 18.95
N GLU A 407 39.90 -28.73 18.22
CA GLU A 407 41.34 -28.88 17.96
C GLU A 407 41.91 -27.63 17.29
N ALA A 408 41.22 -27.09 16.28
CA ALA A 408 41.64 -25.88 15.58
C ALA A 408 41.59 -24.63 16.48
N ALA A 409 40.62 -24.56 17.39
CA ALA A 409 40.47 -23.48 18.36
C ALA A 409 41.39 -23.61 19.59
N GLY A 410 42.03 -24.77 19.78
CA GLY A 410 42.87 -25.07 20.94
C GLY A 410 42.09 -25.20 22.26
N VAL A 411 40.87 -25.74 22.20
CA VAL A 411 39.97 -25.87 23.36
C VAL A 411 39.91 -27.31 23.88
N PRO A 412 39.45 -27.54 25.14
CA PRO A 412 39.36 -28.89 25.70
C PRO A 412 38.36 -29.80 24.96
N GLU A 413 38.63 -31.10 24.90
CA GLU A 413 37.70 -32.11 24.34
C GLU A 413 36.34 -32.17 25.05
N SER A 414 36.24 -31.61 26.27
CA SER A 414 34.99 -31.56 27.04
C SER A 414 34.02 -30.47 26.57
N VAL A 415 34.36 -29.67 25.56
CA VAL A 415 33.47 -28.65 25.01
C VAL A 415 32.24 -29.31 24.39
N THR A 416 31.06 -28.80 24.74
CA THR A 416 29.80 -29.22 24.15
C THR A 416 29.30 -28.17 23.15
N VAL A 417 28.27 -28.52 22.38
CA VAL A 417 27.65 -27.59 21.42
C VAL A 417 27.10 -26.35 22.14
N GLU A 418 26.56 -26.52 23.35
CA GLU A 418 25.99 -25.44 24.15
C GLU A 418 27.04 -24.40 24.58
N ASP A 419 28.28 -24.84 24.83
CA ASP A 419 29.35 -23.98 25.35
C ASP A 419 30.34 -23.51 24.25
N CYS A 420 30.28 -24.09 23.04
CA CYS A 420 31.29 -23.86 21.99
C CYS A 420 31.37 -22.40 21.52
N ALA A 421 30.27 -21.65 21.59
CA ALA A 421 30.22 -20.23 21.27
C ALA A 421 31.17 -19.40 22.16
N GLY A 422 31.37 -19.79 23.42
CA GLY A 422 32.29 -19.12 24.34
C GLY A 422 33.76 -19.20 23.90
N TYR A 423 34.07 -20.08 22.95
CA TYR A 423 35.39 -20.25 22.37
C TYR A 423 35.51 -19.71 20.94
N GLY A 424 34.49 -18.99 20.46
CA GLY A 424 34.46 -18.46 19.10
C GLY A 424 34.15 -19.52 18.03
N ILE A 425 33.62 -20.68 18.42
CA ILE A 425 33.09 -21.69 17.49
C ILE A 425 31.61 -21.39 17.24
N THR A 426 31.24 -21.18 15.99
CA THR A 426 29.85 -21.02 15.58
C THR A 426 29.28 -22.36 15.13
N TYR A 427 28.12 -22.73 15.64
CA TYR A 427 27.43 -23.97 15.30
C TYR A 427 26.26 -23.70 14.36
N TYR A 428 26.18 -24.47 13.27
CA TYR A 428 25.10 -24.47 12.28
C TYR A 428 24.43 -25.84 12.27
N PRO A 429 23.31 -26.01 13.00
CA PRO A 429 22.60 -27.28 13.04
C PRO A 429 22.12 -27.64 11.63
N LYS A 430 22.51 -28.82 11.15
CA LYS A 430 22.16 -29.33 9.81
C LYS A 430 22.51 -28.37 8.65
N GLY A 431 23.51 -27.52 8.85
CA GLY A 431 23.93 -26.49 7.90
C GLY A 431 22.89 -25.38 7.70
N VAL A 432 21.89 -25.24 8.57
CA VAL A 432 20.91 -24.16 8.49
C VAL A 432 21.60 -22.82 8.77
N CYS A 433 21.38 -21.86 7.87
CA CYS A 433 21.89 -20.49 7.99
C CYS A 433 20.87 -19.48 7.45
N TYR A 434 21.12 -18.20 7.74
CA TYR A 434 20.20 -17.11 7.45
C TYR A 434 20.91 -15.96 6.75
N TYR A 435 20.18 -15.29 5.84
CA TYR A 435 20.61 -14.05 5.21
C TYR A 435 19.52 -12.99 5.33
N THR A 436 19.90 -11.74 5.52
CA THR A 436 18.97 -10.62 5.66
C THR A 436 19.08 -9.72 4.43
N TYR A 437 17.93 -9.27 3.94
CA TYR A 437 17.84 -8.26 2.89
C TYR A 437 16.85 -7.16 3.32
N TRP A 438 17.31 -5.91 3.31
CA TRP A 438 16.45 -4.75 3.55
C TRP A 438 15.83 -4.30 2.24
N ILE A 439 14.50 -4.17 2.22
CA ILE A 439 13.77 -3.93 0.97
C ILE A 439 14.05 -2.52 0.47
N LYS A 440 14.61 -2.42 -0.74
CA LYS A 440 14.77 -1.16 -1.45
C LYS A 440 13.50 -0.79 -2.22
N HIS A 441 13.11 0.48 -2.18
CA HIS A 441 12.04 1.06 -3.00
C HIS A 441 12.56 1.90 -4.16
N ALA A 442 13.58 2.72 -3.90
CA ALA A 442 14.33 3.43 -4.94
C ALA A 442 15.81 3.10 -4.79
N ASP A 443 16.57 3.14 -5.88
CA ASP A 443 18.03 3.01 -5.83
C ASP A 443 18.66 4.10 -6.70
N ASP A 444 19.45 4.98 -6.08
CA ASP A 444 20.14 6.06 -6.78
C ASP A 444 21.54 5.68 -7.27
N GLY A 445 21.96 4.43 -7.02
CA GLY A 445 23.25 3.87 -7.41
C GLY A 445 24.43 4.34 -6.58
N ASP A 446 24.21 5.04 -5.47
CA ASP A 446 25.26 5.49 -4.56
C ASP A 446 25.25 4.70 -3.23
N ASP A 447 25.99 3.59 -3.21
CA ASP A 447 26.14 2.76 -2.00
C ASP A 447 26.86 3.47 -0.82
N THR A 448 27.34 4.70 -1.00
CA THR A 448 28.03 5.46 0.06
C THR A 448 27.08 6.34 0.88
N ALA A 449 25.83 6.49 0.45
CA ALA A 449 24.83 7.30 1.11
C ALA A 449 23.46 6.60 1.09
N PHE A 450 22.58 6.98 2.01
CA PHE A 450 21.19 6.57 1.97
C PHE A 450 20.38 7.59 1.18
N GLY A 451 19.80 7.13 0.08
CA GLY A 451 19.00 7.95 -0.82
C GLY A 451 17.60 8.27 -0.26
N THR A 452 16.94 9.26 -0.88
CA THR A 452 15.51 9.51 -0.62
C THR A 452 14.69 8.27 -0.93
N MET A 453 13.84 7.84 0.02
CA MET A 453 12.97 6.66 -0.12
C MET A 453 13.72 5.38 -0.55
N GLU A 454 15.03 5.28 -0.28
CA GLU A 454 15.82 4.13 -0.74
C GLU A 454 15.34 2.85 -0.06
N TYR A 455 15.21 2.87 1.27
CA TYR A 455 14.69 1.77 2.08
C TYR A 455 13.33 2.14 2.65
N ALA A 456 12.29 1.92 1.85
CA ALA A 456 10.92 2.26 2.18
C ALA A 456 9.95 1.19 1.69
N ILE A 457 8.81 1.10 2.35
CA ILE A 457 7.63 0.40 1.85
C ILE A 457 6.58 1.47 1.54
N VAL A 458 6.06 1.47 0.32
CA VAL A 458 5.01 2.40 -0.09
C VAL A 458 3.76 1.62 -0.45
N ARG A 459 2.60 2.16 -0.10
CA ARG A 459 1.31 1.56 -0.43
C ARG A 459 1.15 1.32 -1.94
N ASN A 460 0.30 0.38 -2.30
CA ASN A 460 -0.03 0.00 -3.68
C ASN A 460 1.18 -0.41 -4.56
N ASN A 461 2.29 -0.82 -3.93
CA ASN A 461 3.46 -1.36 -4.61
C ASN A 461 3.62 -2.86 -4.36
N LEU A 462 4.25 -3.53 -5.33
CA LEU A 462 4.64 -4.92 -5.29
C LEU A 462 6.16 -5.03 -5.37
N TYR A 463 6.78 -5.53 -4.30
CA TYR A 463 8.21 -5.74 -4.19
C TYR A 463 8.56 -7.17 -4.61
N GLN A 464 9.25 -7.32 -5.74
CA GLN A 464 9.63 -8.60 -6.33
C GLN A 464 11.13 -8.84 -6.17
N LEU A 465 11.50 -9.74 -5.26
CA LEU A 465 12.89 -10.01 -4.88
C LEU A 465 13.41 -11.29 -5.54
N THR A 466 14.41 -11.20 -6.42
CA THR A 466 15.07 -12.38 -6.99
C THR A 466 16.42 -12.61 -6.34
N VAL A 467 16.61 -13.73 -5.65
CA VAL A 467 17.93 -14.16 -5.16
C VAL A 467 18.79 -14.57 -6.35
N THR A 468 19.88 -13.85 -6.62
CA THR A 468 20.73 -14.07 -7.80
C THR A 468 22.08 -14.73 -7.46
N SER A 469 22.63 -14.46 -6.27
CA SER A 469 23.84 -15.12 -5.77
C SER A 469 23.95 -15.15 -4.26
N VAL A 470 24.68 -16.14 -3.76
CA VAL A 470 25.07 -16.31 -2.36
C VAL A 470 26.58 -16.58 -2.34
N SER A 471 27.34 -15.85 -1.53
CA SER A 471 28.80 -15.85 -1.57
C SER A 471 29.49 -16.70 -0.49
N GLY A 472 28.73 -17.27 0.44
CA GLY A 472 29.28 -18.00 1.59
C GLY A 472 28.18 -18.53 2.49
N ILE A 473 28.56 -19.16 3.60
CA ILE A 473 27.63 -19.52 4.67
C ILE A 473 27.13 -18.25 5.38
N GLY A 474 25.82 -18.13 5.57
CA GLY A 474 25.20 -17.02 6.29
C GLY A 474 25.37 -17.14 7.80
N ASP A 475 24.49 -16.48 8.55
CA ASP A 475 24.51 -16.51 10.02
C ASP A 475 23.78 -17.73 10.57
N PRO A 476 24.16 -18.26 11.75
CA PRO A 476 23.49 -19.43 12.37
C PRO A 476 22.06 -19.12 12.84
N GLN A 477 21.72 -17.83 12.95
CA GLN A 477 20.42 -17.28 13.29
C GLN A 477 20.23 -15.96 12.50
N PRO A 478 19.01 -15.42 12.35
CA PRO A 478 18.75 -14.17 11.64
C PRO A 478 19.71 -13.04 12.08
N GLY A 479 20.56 -12.61 11.14
CA GLY A 479 21.70 -11.74 11.42
C GLY A 479 21.89 -10.68 10.35
N ASP A 480 23.14 -10.44 9.97
CA ASP A 480 23.58 -9.38 9.05
C ASP A 480 24.23 -9.94 7.78
N SER A 481 24.39 -11.26 7.66
CA SER A 481 24.87 -11.89 6.44
C SER A 481 23.94 -11.56 5.28
N GLU A 482 24.49 -11.06 4.19
CA GLU A 482 23.72 -10.64 3.02
C GLU A 482 23.83 -11.66 1.88
N LEU A 483 22.89 -11.55 0.95
CA LEU A 483 22.90 -12.21 -0.33
C LEU A 483 22.62 -11.18 -1.43
N THR A 484 22.88 -11.54 -2.68
CA THR A 484 22.60 -10.64 -3.79
C THR A 484 21.16 -10.80 -4.23
N ILE A 485 20.40 -9.72 -4.16
CA ILE A 485 19.02 -9.62 -4.65
C ILE A 485 18.97 -8.67 -5.86
N GLU A 486 18.25 -9.08 -6.89
CA GLU A 486 17.69 -8.15 -7.88
C GLU A 486 16.27 -7.80 -7.43
N VAL A 487 15.98 -6.51 -7.25
CA VAL A 487 14.66 -6.00 -6.86
C VAL A 487 13.98 -5.37 -8.06
N ALA A 488 12.70 -5.71 -8.22
CA ALA A 488 11.78 -4.92 -9.02
C ALA A 488 10.65 -4.39 -8.13
N VAL A 489 10.40 -3.08 -8.17
CA VAL A 489 9.26 -2.45 -7.50
C VAL A 489 8.22 -2.17 -8.54
N ARG A 490 7.08 -2.85 -8.46
CA ARG A 490 6.03 -2.75 -9.46
C ARG A 490 4.79 -2.05 -8.95
N ASN A 491 4.19 -1.25 -9.80
CA ASN A 491 2.89 -0.68 -9.52
C ASN A 491 1.82 -1.80 -9.48
N TRP A 492 1.18 -1.98 -8.33
CA TRP A 492 0.30 -3.13 -8.07
C TRP A 492 -1.14 -2.79 -8.46
N GLN A 493 -1.45 -2.88 -9.75
CA GLN A 493 -2.64 -2.26 -10.32
C GLN A 493 -3.41 -3.14 -11.28
N ALA A 494 -4.74 -3.07 -11.20
CA ALA A 494 -5.62 -3.84 -12.06
C ALA A 494 -5.81 -3.22 -13.46
N MET A 495 -5.57 -1.91 -13.69
CA MET A 495 -6.15 -1.23 -14.87
C MET A 495 -5.18 -0.51 -15.84
N ASP A 496 -5.37 -0.71 -17.16
CA ASP A 496 -4.82 0.17 -18.22
C ASP A 496 -5.74 1.41 -18.39
N GLU A 497 -5.16 2.61 -18.32
CA GLU A 497 -5.86 3.91 -18.48
C GLU A 497 -6.68 4.02 -19.78
N GLU A 498 -6.21 3.44 -20.89
CA GLU A 498 -6.79 3.67 -22.23
C GLU A 498 -8.11 2.93 -22.49
N ASN A 499 -8.59 2.09 -21.57
CA ASN A 499 -9.79 1.27 -21.77
C ASN A 499 -10.95 1.58 -20.81
N VAL A 500 -10.95 2.74 -20.13
CA VAL A 500 -12.20 3.29 -19.61
C VAL A 500 -13.02 3.77 -20.80
N ASP A 501 -13.63 2.85 -21.54
CA ASP A 501 -14.53 3.20 -22.63
C ASP A 501 -15.69 3.99 -21.98
N LEU A 502 -15.70 5.30 -22.22
CA LEU A 502 -16.68 6.25 -21.68
C LEU A 502 -18.06 6.08 -22.35
N GLN A 503 -18.45 4.86 -22.68
CA GLN A 503 -19.82 4.58 -23.12
C GLN A 503 -20.78 4.87 -21.96
#